data_AF-A0A6P6NKQ9-F1
#
_entry.id   AF-A0A6P6NKQ9-F1
#
_cell.length_a   1.000
_cell.length_b   1.000
_cell.length_c   1.000
_cell.angle_alpha   90.00
_cell.angle_beta   90.00
_cell.angle_gamma   90.00
#
_symmetry.space_group_name_H-M   'P 1'
#
loop_
_entity.id
_entity.type
_entity.pdbx_description
1 polymer ?
#
loop_
_entity_poly.entity_id
_entity_poly.type
_entity_poly.pdbx_seq_one_letter_code
_entity_poly.pdbx_strand_id
1 'polypeptide(L)'
;MKETLWQSGSPINTASLKEDPGYRTIAKTLGRIAPAFSFNNCNYLVEKSRASTARVVVWREIGVLRSYTMESTYNGCNQGIYKGLQTGTRELEEMGMKFSQSLLTLRRNAIHYNSRLIQHASALLDLDDRLLNHKSNK
;
A
#
# COMPACT_ATOMS: atom_id res chain seq x y z
N MET A 1 -5.50 18.97 -5.09
CA MET A 1 -4.77 19.09 -3.80
C MET A 1 -3.44 18.38 -3.96
N LYS A 2 -2.36 18.83 -3.31
CA LYS A 2 -1.09 18.08 -3.23
C LYS A 2 -1.12 17.28 -1.92
N GLU A 3 -0.87 15.98 -2.00
CA GLU A 3 -1.34 15.02 -1.00
C GLU A 3 -0.23 14.53 -0.06
N THR A 4 1.04 14.85 -0.33
CA THR A 4 2.18 14.56 0.57
C THR A 4 2.94 15.83 1.00
N LEU A 5 2.67 16.96 0.35
CA LEU A 5 3.24 18.27 0.68
C LEU A 5 2.40 19.05 1.73
N TRP A 6 3.09 19.74 2.65
CA TRP A 6 2.44 20.71 3.55
C TRP A 6 2.21 22.03 2.83
N GLN A 7 0.98 22.55 2.86
CA GLN A 7 0.72 23.98 2.68
C GLN A 7 1.10 24.72 3.97
N SER A 8 2.41 24.81 4.22
CA SER A 8 3.08 25.56 5.36
C SER A 8 3.51 26.78 4.43
N GLY A 9 3.13 28.03 4.79
CA GLY A 9 3.37 29.27 4.02
C GLY A 9 4.85 29.70 3.95
N SER A 10 5.71 28.84 3.43
CA SER A 10 7.11 29.11 3.11
C SER A 10 7.24 29.73 1.70
N PRO A 11 8.21 30.62 1.45
CA PRO A 11 8.45 31.18 0.10
C PRO A 11 8.99 30.15 -0.91
N ILE A 12 9.28 28.91 -0.50
CA ILE A 12 9.60 27.81 -1.42
C ILE A 12 8.37 27.56 -2.31
N ASN A 13 8.51 27.81 -3.62
CA ASN A 13 7.42 27.67 -4.58
C ASN A 13 7.06 26.19 -4.80
N THR A 14 6.19 25.67 -3.94
CA THR A 14 5.72 24.27 -3.98
C THR A 14 4.84 23.95 -5.21
N ALA A 15 4.47 24.94 -6.05
CA ALA A 15 3.66 24.70 -7.24
C ALA A 15 4.37 23.81 -8.27
N SER A 16 5.69 23.95 -8.44
CA SER A 16 6.49 23.20 -9.43
C SER A 16 6.76 21.73 -9.05
N LEU A 17 6.72 21.38 -7.76
CA LEU A 17 6.94 20.01 -7.28
C LEU A 17 5.82 19.06 -7.75
N LYS A 18 6.09 18.28 -8.80
CA LYS A 18 5.19 17.25 -9.33
C LYS A 18 5.31 16.00 -8.46
N GLU A 19 4.31 15.74 -7.61
CA GLU A 19 4.25 14.51 -6.82
C GLU A 19 4.18 13.28 -7.74
N ASP A 20 5.09 12.31 -7.59
CA ASP A 20 5.02 11.03 -8.30
C ASP A 20 3.89 10.18 -7.69
N PRO A 21 2.82 9.84 -8.43
CA PRO A 21 1.72 9.01 -7.92
C PRO A 21 2.14 7.57 -7.55
N GLY A 22 3.38 7.18 -7.83
CA GLY A 22 4.01 5.92 -7.46
C GLY A 22 4.06 5.62 -5.96
N TYR A 23 3.81 6.61 -5.07
CA TYR A 23 3.58 6.36 -3.64
C TYR A 23 2.21 5.71 -3.36
N ARG A 24 1.28 5.68 -4.32
CA ARG A 24 -0.03 5.01 -4.15
C ARG A 24 -0.03 3.55 -4.60
N THR A 25 1.02 3.07 -5.28
CA THR A 25 0.96 1.80 -6.02
C THR A 25 0.83 0.57 -5.11
N ILE A 26 1.59 0.49 -4.01
CA ILE A 26 1.45 -0.62 -3.03
C ILE A 26 0.03 -0.67 -2.47
N ALA A 27 -0.47 0.47 -1.97
CA ALA A 27 -1.81 0.56 -1.39
C ALA A 27 -2.92 0.24 -2.40
N LYS A 28 -2.78 0.67 -3.67
CA LYS A 28 -3.70 0.32 -4.76
C LYS A 28 -3.71 -1.17 -5.10
N THR A 29 -2.56 -1.85 -4.99
CA THR A 29 -2.49 -3.31 -5.17
C THR A 29 -3.09 -4.02 -3.95
N LEU A 30 -2.71 -3.63 -2.74
CA LEU A 30 -3.24 -4.19 -1.49
C LEU A 30 -4.76 -4.09 -1.39
N GLY A 31 -5.35 -2.95 -1.76
CA GLY A 31 -6.81 -2.75 -1.82
C GLY A 31 -7.56 -3.60 -2.85
N ARG A 32 -6.87 -4.51 -3.54
CA ARG A 32 -7.47 -5.56 -4.40
C ARG A 32 -7.20 -6.96 -3.84
N ILE A 33 -5.98 -7.23 -3.36
CA ILE A 33 -5.53 -8.59 -3.00
C ILE A 33 -5.55 -8.91 -1.49
N ALA A 34 -5.71 -7.91 -0.61
CA ALA A 34 -5.62 -8.08 0.84
C ALA A 34 -6.97 -7.80 1.52
N PRO A 35 -7.74 -8.83 1.94
CA PRO A 35 -9.09 -8.65 2.49
C PRO A 35 -9.18 -7.81 3.77
N ALA A 36 -8.09 -7.74 4.55
CA ALA A 36 -7.98 -6.91 5.75
C ALA A 36 -7.60 -5.44 5.48
N PHE A 37 -7.18 -5.09 4.25
CA PHE A 37 -6.63 -3.77 3.93
C PHE A 37 -7.69 -2.79 3.42
N SER A 38 -7.72 -1.56 3.95
CA SER A 38 -8.60 -0.49 3.45
C SER A 38 -7.84 0.58 2.68
N PHE A 39 -7.91 0.55 1.35
CA PHE A 39 -7.36 1.62 0.51
C PHE A 39 -8.01 2.99 0.77
N ASN A 40 -9.31 3.00 1.09
CA ASN A 40 -10.07 4.22 1.35
C ASN A 40 -9.65 4.91 2.66
N ASN A 41 -9.06 4.17 3.60
CA ASN A 41 -8.56 4.73 4.86
C ASN A 41 -7.10 5.19 4.78
N CYS A 42 -6.42 5.01 3.62
CA CYS A 42 -5.02 5.41 3.47
C CYS A 42 -4.88 6.94 3.44
N ASN A 43 -4.33 7.52 4.52
CA ASN A 43 -3.97 8.93 4.57
C ASN A 43 -2.50 9.14 4.14
N TYR A 44 -2.29 10.03 3.19
CA TYR A 44 -0.97 10.36 2.64
C TYR A 44 -0.42 11.69 3.17
N LEU A 45 -1.30 12.53 3.72
CA LEU A 45 -1.02 13.90 4.17
C LEU A 45 0.13 13.93 5.19
N VAL A 46 0.92 15.01 5.11
CA VAL A 46 1.99 15.29 6.08
C VAL A 46 1.63 16.54 6.87
N GLU A 47 0.97 16.30 8.00
CA GLU A 47 0.74 17.30 9.04
C GLU A 47 2.06 17.84 9.59
N LYS A 48 2.08 19.12 9.99
CA LYS A 48 3.27 19.78 10.57
C LYS A 48 3.80 19.04 11.82
N SER A 49 2.89 18.56 12.66
CA SER A 49 3.16 17.73 13.85
C SER A 49 3.86 16.40 13.53
N ARG A 50 3.70 15.86 12.32
CA ARG A 50 4.28 14.58 11.89
C ARG A 50 5.52 14.75 11.00
N ALA A 51 6.00 15.97 10.77
CA ALA A 51 7.10 16.26 9.85
C ALA A 51 8.41 15.53 10.21
N SER A 52 8.68 15.31 11.50
CA SER A 52 9.83 14.59 12.05
C SER A 52 9.62 13.08 12.23
N THR A 53 8.47 12.53 11.82
CA THR A 53 8.24 11.07 11.92
C THR A 53 9.12 10.32 10.93
N ALA A 54 9.58 9.12 11.31
CA ALA A 54 10.48 8.30 10.50
C ALA A 54 10.00 8.11 9.06
N ARG A 55 8.68 7.90 8.83
CA ARG A 55 8.06 7.85 7.50
C ARG A 55 8.45 9.05 6.62
N VAL A 56 8.33 10.25 7.18
CA VAL A 56 8.49 11.52 6.47
C VAL A 56 9.97 11.84 6.25
N VAL A 57 10.82 11.59 7.24
CA VAL A 57 12.29 11.75 7.13
C VAL A 57 12.86 10.80 6.06
N VAL A 58 12.51 9.51 6.14
CA VAL A 58 12.92 8.48 5.15
C VAL A 58 12.45 8.82 3.73
N TRP A 59 11.29 9.46 3.59
CA TRP A 59 10.81 9.95 2.28
C TRP A 59 11.56 11.20 1.79
N ARG A 60 11.68 12.24 2.63
CA ARG A 60 12.14 13.58 2.20
C ARG A 60 13.66 13.73 2.18
N GLU A 61 14.35 13.12 3.12
CA GLU A 61 15.79 13.33 3.35
C GLU A 61 16.62 12.15 2.81
N ILE A 62 16.09 10.93 2.90
CA ILE A 62 16.73 9.71 2.35
C ILE A 62 16.20 9.40 0.93
N GLY A 63 15.18 10.12 0.45
CA GLY A 63 14.64 9.99 -0.92
C GLY A 63 13.83 8.73 -1.19
N VAL A 64 13.44 7.96 -0.16
CA VAL A 64 12.69 6.71 -0.33
C VAL A 64 11.22 7.03 -0.63
N LEU A 65 10.91 7.17 -1.92
CA LEU A 65 9.58 7.49 -2.47
C LEU A 65 8.41 6.69 -1.86
N ARG A 66 8.66 5.43 -1.45
CA ARG A 66 7.64 4.47 -1.01
C ARG A 66 7.76 4.14 0.48
N SER A 67 7.85 5.20 1.28
CA SER A 67 7.89 5.16 2.74
C SER A 67 6.48 5.27 3.35
N TYR A 68 6.08 4.29 4.18
CA TYR A 68 4.75 4.23 4.79
C TYR A 68 4.81 3.77 6.25
N THR A 69 3.77 4.10 7.01
CA THR A 69 3.35 3.29 8.16
C THR A 69 2.27 2.31 7.70
N MET A 70 2.26 1.10 8.25
CA MET A 70 1.13 0.17 8.15
C MET A 70 0.56 0.01 9.56
N GLU A 71 -0.73 0.24 9.72
CA GLU A 71 -1.40 0.33 11.02
C GLU A 71 -2.46 -0.77 11.09
N SER A 72 -2.45 -1.56 12.16
CA SER A 72 -3.46 -2.59 12.43
C SER A 72 -4.57 -2.03 13.32
N THR A 73 -5.80 -2.50 13.08
CA THR A 73 -6.91 -2.32 14.02
C THR A 73 -6.67 -3.13 15.30
N TYR A 74 -7.13 -2.59 16.44
CA TYR A 74 -7.18 -3.29 17.73
C TYR A 74 -8.54 -3.98 17.95
N ASN A 75 -9.62 -3.42 17.40
CA ASN A 75 -11.01 -3.89 17.60
C ASN A 75 -11.53 -4.73 16.42
N GLY A 76 -10.64 -5.30 15.61
CA GLY A 76 -11.02 -6.06 14.42
C GLY A 76 -11.52 -5.20 13.25
N CYS A 77 -11.97 -5.86 12.18
CA CYS A 77 -12.41 -5.18 10.96
C CYS A 77 -13.90 -4.79 11.04
N ASN A 78 -14.26 -3.63 10.49
CA ASN A 78 -15.66 -3.16 10.38
C ASN A 78 -16.30 -3.42 8.99
N GLN A 79 -15.53 -4.00 8.06
CA GLN A 79 -15.86 -4.21 6.65
C GLN A 79 -15.16 -5.46 6.10
N GLY A 80 -15.56 -5.91 4.90
CA GLY A 80 -14.98 -7.08 4.24
C GLY A 80 -15.33 -8.42 4.92
N ILE A 81 -14.64 -9.49 4.51
CA ILE A 81 -14.89 -10.86 5.00
C ILE A 81 -14.55 -11.05 6.49
N TYR A 82 -13.79 -10.13 7.09
CA TYR A 82 -13.42 -10.14 8.50
C TYR A 82 -14.28 -9.20 9.36
N LYS A 83 -15.40 -8.67 8.82
CA LYS A 83 -16.28 -7.77 9.54
C LYS A 83 -16.81 -8.40 10.84
N GLY A 84 -16.55 -7.74 11.97
CA GLY A 84 -16.96 -8.20 13.31
C GLY A 84 -16.07 -9.30 13.91
N LEU A 85 -14.98 -9.70 13.22
CA LEU A 85 -13.97 -10.60 13.75
C LEU A 85 -12.77 -9.80 14.25
N GLN A 86 -12.20 -10.24 15.38
CA GLN A 86 -10.93 -9.71 15.87
C GLN A 86 -9.77 -10.16 14.98
N THR A 87 -8.77 -9.29 14.80
CA THR A 87 -7.60 -9.58 13.97
C THR A 87 -6.65 -10.51 14.72
N GLY A 88 -6.57 -11.77 14.29
CA GLY A 88 -5.65 -12.77 14.84
C GLY A 88 -4.32 -12.84 14.10
N THR A 89 -3.42 -13.71 14.57
CA THR A 89 -2.11 -13.96 13.95
C THR A 89 -2.24 -14.33 12.47
N ARG A 90 -3.23 -15.17 12.12
CA ARG A 90 -3.45 -15.64 10.74
C ARG A 90 -3.78 -14.49 9.79
N GLU A 91 -4.58 -13.53 10.21
CA GLU A 91 -4.95 -12.36 9.42
C GLU A 91 -3.77 -11.39 9.26
N LEU A 92 -2.88 -11.30 10.26
CA LEU A 92 -1.62 -10.56 10.16
C LEU A 92 -0.60 -11.26 9.23
N GLU A 93 -0.51 -12.59 9.27
CA GLU A 93 0.30 -13.41 8.36
C GLU A 93 -0.19 -13.30 6.92
N GLU A 94 -1.51 -13.36 6.68
CA GLU A 94 -2.09 -13.10 5.36
C GLU A 94 -1.74 -11.68 4.89
N MET A 95 -1.94 -10.66 5.73
CA MET A 95 -1.59 -9.28 5.40
C MET A 95 -0.11 -9.11 5.04
N GLY A 96 0.81 -9.77 5.76
CA GLY A 96 2.25 -9.79 5.45
C GLY A 96 2.57 -10.51 4.13
N MET A 97 1.87 -11.61 3.83
CA MET A 97 1.98 -12.33 2.55
C MET A 97 1.51 -11.45 1.38
N LYS A 98 0.33 -10.84 1.50
CA LYS A 98 -0.23 -9.94 0.47
C LYS A 98 0.59 -8.66 0.30
N PHE A 99 1.19 -8.13 1.37
CA PHE A 99 2.18 -7.05 1.28
C PHE A 99 3.39 -7.47 0.45
N SER A 100 3.98 -8.64 0.72
CA SER A 100 5.11 -9.18 -0.05
C SER A 100 4.76 -9.38 -1.53
N GLN A 101 3.56 -9.89 -1.83
CA GLN A 101 3.00 -10.03 -3.17
C GLN A 101 2.83 -8.68 -3.89
N SER A 102 2.49 -7.60 -3.17
CA SER A 102 2.42 -6.24 -3.71
C SER A 102 3.81 -5.68 -4.09
N LEU A 103 4.86 -6.02 -3.35
CA LEU A 103 6.24 -5.61 -3.66
C LEU A 103 6.75 -6.28 -4.95
N LEU A 104 6.43 -7.56 -5.17
CA LEU A 104 6.72 -8.25 -6.44
C LEU A 104 6.01 -7.60 -7.63
N THR A 105 4.81 -7.05 -7.41
CA THR A 105 4.05 -6.32 -8.42
C THR A 105 4.70 -4.98 -8.78
N LEU A 106 5.33 -4.28 -7.82
CA LEU A 106 6.19 -3.12 -8.15
C LEU A 106 7.39 -3.54 -9.01
N ARG A 107 8.03 -4.66 -8.65
CA ARG A 107 9.29 -5.11 -9.29
C ARG A 107 9.12 -5.40 -10.78
N ARG A 108 7.95 -5.92 -11.20
CA ARG A 108 7.58 -6.09 -12.62
C ARG A 108 7.75 -4.80 -13.44
N ASN A 109 7.30 -3.66 -12.91
CA ASN A 109 7.31 -2.38 -13.62
C ASN A 109 8.73 -1.75 -13.71
N ALA A 110 9.73 -2.36 -13.07
CA ALA A 110 11.12 -1.91 -13.09
C ALA A 110 12.09 -2.93 -13.73
N ILE A 111 11.63 -4.15 -14.06
CA ILE A 111 12.50 -5.27 -14.44
C ILE A 111 11.93 -6.04 -15.64
N HIS A 112 12.54 -5.81 -16.81
CA HIS A 112 12.42 -6.65 -18.00
C HIS A 112 13.33 -7.90 -17.96
N TYR A 113 14.01 -8.18 -16.85
CA TYR A 113 14.98 -9.27 -16.70
C TYR A 113 14.46 -10.45 -15.90
N ASN A 114 14.66 -11.66 -16.45
CA ASN A 114 14.32 -12.98 -15.89
C ASN A 114 12.82 -13.35 -15.93
N SER A 115 12.39 -13.85 -17.08
CA SER A 115 11.02 -14.32 -17.39
C SER A 115 10.51 -15.45 -16.48
N ARG A 116 11.38 -16.32 -15.96
CA ARG A 116 10.98 -17.54 -15.23
C ARG A 116 10.31 -17.21 -13.89
N LEU A 117 10.87 -16.25 -13.15
CA LEU A 117 10.24 -15.72 -11.92
C LEU A 117 8.93 -14.98 -12.22
N ILE A 118 8.87 -14.26 -13.35
CA ILE A 118 7.66 -13.53 -13.78
C ILE A 118 6.52 -14.51 -14.09
N GLN A 119 6.78 -15.65 -14.74
CA GLN A 119 5.76 -16.66 -15.04
C GLN A 119 5.12 -17.24 -13.76
N HIS A 120 5.92 -17.71 -12.80
CA HIS A 120 5.40 -18.21 -11.53
C HIS A 120 4.67 -17.12 -10.72
N ALA A 121 5.19 -15.90 -10.69
CA ALA A 121 4.53 -14.76 -10.06
C ALA A 121 3.31 -14.24 -10.85
N SER A 122 3.07 -14.68 -12.10
CA SER A 122 1.81 -14.44 -12.81
C SER A 122 0.79 -15.49 -12.41
N ALA A 123 1.13 -16.76 -12.55
CA ALA A 123 0.27 -17.87 -12.17
C ALA A 123 -0.26 -17.73 -10.73
N LEU A 124 0.58 -17.35 -9.77
CA LEU A 124 0.16 -17.11 -8.39
C LEU A 124 -0.84 -15.94 -8.24
N LEU A 125 -0.64 -14.83 -8.95
CA LEU A 125 -1.59 -13.69 -8.94
C LEU A 125 -2.90 -14.05 -9.66
N ASP A 126 -2.81 -14.66 -10.84
CA ASP A 126 -3.96 -15.00 -11.67
C ASP A 126 -4.79 -16.16 -11.07
N LEU A 127 -4.22 -16.99 -10.18
CA LEU A 127 -4.94 -18.00 -9.39
C LEU A 127 -5.65 -17.37 -8.19
N ASP A 128 -4.98 -16.47 -7.48
CA ASP A 128 -5.52 -15.71 -6.33
C ASP A 128 -6.74 -14.88 -6.77
N ASP A 129 -6.63 -14.15 -7.89
CA ASP A 129 -7.72 -13.34 -8.45
C ASP A 129 -8.90 -14.22 -8.93
N ARG A 130 -8.64 -15.42 -9.47
CA ARG A 130 -9.69 -16.39 -9.82
C ARG A 130 -10.37 -17.00 -8.59
N LEU A 131 -9.63 -17.27 -7.52
CA LEU A 131 -10.17 -17.78 -6.25
C LEU A 131 -11.03 -16.72 -5.52
N LEU A 132 -10.67 -15.44 -5.62
CA LEU A 132 -11.47 -14.33 -5.11
C LEU A 132 -12.78 -14.19 -5.92
N ASN A 133 -12.70 -14.14 -7.25
CA ASN A 133 -13.89 -14.00 -8.10
C ASN A 133 -14.88 -15.17 -7.94
N HIS A 134 -14.42 -16.40 -7.71
CA HIS A 134 -15.32 -17.56 -7.52
C HIS A 134 -16.08 -17.52 -6.18
N LYS A 135 -15.66 -16.71 -5.19
CA LYS A 135 -16.36 -16.56 -3.90
C LYS A 135 -17.48 -15.51 -3.90
N SER A 136 -17.60 -14.69 -4.94
CA SER A 136 -18.67 -13.68 -5.05
C SER A 136 -20.00 -14.23 -5.62
N ASN A 137 -20.05 -15.52 -5.99
CA ASN A 137 -21.24 -16.19 -6.50
C ASN A 137 -21.70 -17.33 -5.57
N LYS A 138 -22.14 -16.98 -4.35
CA LYS A 138 -23.01 -17.80 -3.49
C LYS A 138 -23.65 -16.98 -2.37
#